data_AF-A0A415S9W0-F1
#
_entry.id   AF-A0A415S9W0-F1
#
_cell.length_a   1.000
_cell.length_b   1.000
_cell.length_c   1.000
_cell.angle_alpha   90.00
_cell.angle_beta   90.00
_cell.angle_gamma   90.00
#
_symmetry.space_group_name_H-M   'P 1'
#
loop_
_entity.id
_entity.type
_entity.pdbx_description
1 polymer ?
#
loop_
_entity_poly.entity_id
_entity_poly.type
_entity_poly.pdbx_seq_one_letter_code
_entity_poly.pdbx_strand_id
1 'polypeptide(L)'
;MKEIAAGMMAGLNSEAVEYLCQESFQVYQVREIVQAFLAGLNLEQVKTFASPDISASQMHKMWEQLAQKKEEDQGLAEYMKQILEIMGTAVQKFSEENQKFESLAGVMNHHLLNEKDKEIQRLEENLKFKNEVIRKLKKQLEETVAADVQEKESETEPPERIEIQKSQESLTEQKVSKQSQVSETAIPQDRLGRFGKLFGNRRKDLLDISLKQGLTPEQLEEVRKCLESGLTDLDIIRIIETKPSPEKMQKMREILLLIRTRKGGKHG
;
A
#
# COMPACT_ATOMS: atom_id res chain seq x y z
N MET A 1 64.18 12.50 13.86
CA MET A 1 64.29 13.47 12.75
C MET A 1 64.10 12.84 11.37
N LYS A 2 64.82 11.76 10.99
CA LYS A 2 64.60 11.06 9.69
C LYS A 2 63.15 10.59 9.49
N GLU A 3 62.56 9.96 10.51
CA GLU A 3 61.17 9.49 10.46
C GLU A 3 60.16 10.63 10.29
N ILE A 4 60.39 11.77 10.95
CA ILE A 4 59.54 12.96 10.84
C ILE A 4 59.63 13.55 9.42
N ALA A 5 60.84 13.65 8.88
CA ALA A 5 61.05 14.11 7.51
C ALA A 5 60.39 13.17 6.48
N ALA A 6 60.47 11.85 6.69
CA ALA A 6 59.75 10.88 5.87
C ALA A 6 58.22 11.04 5.97
N GLY A 7 57.70 11.23 7.18
CA GLY A 7 56.29 11.53 7.42
C GLY A 7 55.83 12.81 6.70
N MET A 8 56.60 13.88 6.76
CA MET A 8 56.30 15.12 6.04
C MET A 8 56.23 14.92 4.53
N MET A 9 57.18 14.16 3.95
CA MET A 9 57.12 13.80 2.53
C MET A 9 55.91 12.94 2.18
N ALA A 10 55.40 12.16 3.12
CA ALA A 10 54.21 11.33 2.99
C ALA A 10 52.89 12.09 3.31
N GLY A 11 52.95 13.41 3.55
CA GLY A 11 51.76 14.24 3.75
C GLY A 11 51.35 14.47 5.21
N LEU A 12 52.28 14.31 6.16
CA LEU A 12 52.01 14.58 7.57
C LEU A 12 51.71 16.07 7.83
N ASN A 13 50.64 16.33 8.58
CA ASN A 13 50.19 17.69 8.90
C ASN A 13 51.21 18.45 9.78
N SER A 14 51.30 19.77 9.61
CA SER A 14 52.20 20.63 10.38
C SER A 14 51.99 20.54 11.90
N GLU A 15 50.74 20.40 12.35
CA GLU A 15 50.41 20.22 13.78
C GLU A 15 50.95 18.90 14.35
N ALA A 16 50.91 17.81 13.54
CA ALA A 16 51.47 16.52 13.93
C ALA A 16 53.00 16.56 13.99
N VAL A 17 53.63 17.31 13.09
CA VAL A 17 55.09 17.56 13.11
C VAL A 17 55.47 18.36 14.36
N GLU A 18 54.71 19.40 14.70
CA GLU A 18 54.95 20.20 15.89
C GLU A 18 54.83 19.34 17.16
N TYR A 19 53.78 18.53 17.26
CA TYR A 19 53.58 17.60 18.37
C TYR A 19 54.75 16.62 18.55
N LEU A 20 55.19 16.00 17.44
CA LEU A 20 56.34 15.09 17.43
C LEU A 20 57.67 15.78 17.79
N CYS A 21 57.78 17.10 17.60
CA CYS A 21 58.96 17.89 17.95
C CYS A 21 58.92 18.43 19.38
N GLN A 22 57.74 18.57 19.99
CA GLN A 22 57.56 19.09 21.34
C GLN A 22 57.86 18.02 22.41
N GLU A 23 57.48 16.77 22.17
CA GLU A 23 57.65 15.67 23.13
C GLU A 23 58.93 14.85 22.90
N SER A 24 59.53 14.35 23.98
CA SER A 24 60.78 13.57 23.95
C SER A 24 60.56 12.10 23.64
N PHE A 25 60.15 11.79 22.41
CA PHE A 25 59.94 10.41 21.95
C PHE A 25 61.22 9.73 21.47
N GLN A 26 61.32 8.42 21.72
CA GLN A 26 62.34 7.55 21.14
C GLN A 26 62.11 7.35 19.63
N VAL A 27 63.17 7.04 18.89
CA VAL A 27 63.10 6.88 17.42
C VAL A 27 62.02 5.88 16.98
N TYR A 28 61.90 4.76 17.68
CA TYR A 28 60.87 3.76 17.37
C TYR A 28 59.45 4.23 17.73
N GLN A 29 59.28 5.00 18.81
CA GLN A 29 57.97 5.60 19.15
C GLN A 29 57.55 6.61 18.08
N VAL A 30 58.48 7.48 17.64
CA VAL A 30 58.22 8.44 16.56
C VAL A 30 57.77 7.72 15.28
N ARG A 31 58.40 6.60 14.93
CA ARG A 31 58.01 5.81 13.76
C ARG A 31 56.57 5.31 13.85
N GLU A 32 56.18 4.75 14.99
CA GLU A 32 54.81 4.24 15.18
C GLU A 32 53.78 5.38 15.17
N ILE A 33 54.10 6.52 15.78
CA ILE A 33 53.23 7.70 15.76
C ILE A 33 53.06 8.25 14.34
N VAL A 34 54.14 8.32 13.55
CA VAL A 34 54.08 8.73 12.14
C VAL A 34 53.21 7.75 11.33
N GLN A 35 53.36 6.45 11.54
CA GLN A 35 52.51 5.45 10.86
C GLN A 35 51.04 5.58 11.23
N ALA A 36 50.72 5.85 12.50
CA ALA A 36 49.35 6.09 12.94
C ALA A 36 48.70 7.28 12.20
N PHE A 37 49.43 8.38 12.03
CA PHE A 37 48.94 9.51 11.24
C PHE A 37 48.76 9.17 9.76
N LEU A 38 49.66 8.37 9.17
CA LEU A 38 49.53 7.91 7.78
C LEU A 38 48.37 6.93 7.59
N ALA A 39 48.01 6.17 8.62
CA ALA A 39 46.78 5.37 8.68
C ALA A 39 45.51 6.24 8.86
N GLY A 40 45.67 7.57 8.89
CA GLY A 40 44.57 8.53 8.93
C GLY A 40 44.01 8.77 10.33
N LEU A 41 44.70 8.38 11.41
CA LEU A 41 44.30 8.78 12.75
C LEU A 41 44.48 10.29 12.92
N ASN A 42 43.55 10.92 13.65
CA ASN A 42 43.67 12.34 13.97
C ASN A 42 44.61 12.56 15.18
N LEU A 43 45.00 13.82 15.42
CA LEU A 43 45.91 14.15 16.52
C LEU A 43 45.35 13.78 17.89
N GLU A 44 44.05 13.93 18.12
CA GLU A 44 43.41 13.59 19.39
C GLU A 44 43.48 12.08 19.68
N GLN A 45 43.23 11.25 18.67
CA GLN A 45 43.35 9.79 18.74
C GLN A 45 44.81 9.39 19.01
N VAL A 46 45.77 10.03 18.33
CA VAL A 46 47.19 9.77 18.54
C VAL A 46 47.63 10.12 19.97
N LYS A 47 47.17 11.26 20.52
CA LYS A 47 47.46 11.68 21.89
C LYS A 47 46.99 10.70 22.97
N THR A 48 46.08 9.78 22.66
CA THR A 48 45.61 8.77 23.65
C THR A 48 46.66 7.70 23.97
N PHE A 49 47.58 7.43 23.04
CA PHE A 49 48.61 6.39 23.20
C PHE A 49 50.04 6.92 23.00
N ALA A 50 50.21 8.11 22.42
CA ALA A 50 51.50 8.76 22.25
C ALA A 50 51.97 9.34 23.58
N SER A 51 52.57 8.50 24.42
CA SER A 51 53.24 8.91 25.65
C SER A 51 54.66 8.35 25.70
N PRO A 52 55.66 9.11 26.19
CA PRO A 52 57.02 8.61 26.38
C PRO A 52 57.10 7.33 27.24
N ASP A 53 56.14 7.13 28.14
CA ASP A 53 56.05 5.97 29.05
C ASP A 53 55.57 4.69 28.36
N ILE A 54 55.00 4.80 27.16
CA ILE A 54 54.43 3.68 26.42
C ILE A 54 55.46 3.15 25.42
N SER A 55 55.72 1.85 25.43
CA SER A 55 56.67 1.25 24.48
C SER A 55 56.17 1.31 23.03
N ALA A 56 57.08 1.38 22.05
CA ALA A 56 56.71 1.40 20.64
C ALA A 56 55.83 0.19 20.24
N SER A 57 56.08 -1.00 20.79
CA SER A 57 55.25 -2.19 20.52
C SER A 57 53.83 -2.08 21.08
N GLN A 58 53.64 -1.35 22.18
CA GLN A 58 52.29 -1.08 22.71
C GLN A 58 51.58 -0.01 21.87
N MET A 59 52.30 1.05 21.47
CA MET A 59 51.77 2.06 20.55
C MET A 59 51.28 1.42 19.26
N HIS A 60 52.06 0.50 18.69
CA HIS A 60 51.70 -0.26 17.49
C HIS A 60 50.32 -0.93 17.61
N LYS A 61 50.13 -1.72 18.67
CA LYS A 61 48.87 -2.42 18.92
C LYS A 61 47.70 -1.45 19.13
N MET A 62 47.93 -0.34 19.83
CA MET A 62 46.90 0.64 20.12
C MET A 62 46.43 1.36 18.85
N TRP A 63 47.35 1.84 18.02
CA TRP A 63 46.97 2.55 16.80
C TRP A 63 46.39 1.62 15.74
N GLU A 64 46.88 0.38 15.64
CA GLU A 64 46.33 -0.63 14.73
C GLU A 64 44.87 -0.95 15.06
N GLN A 65 44.54 -1.11 16.34
CA GLN A 65 43.14 -1.31 16.79
C GLN A 65 42.25 -0.10 16.46
N LEU A 66 42.76 1.11 16.66
CA LEU A 66 42.05 2.34 16.33
C LEU A 66 41.83 2.48 14.82
N ALA A 67 42.82 2.08 14.00
CA ALA A 67 42.71 2.08 12.55
C ALA A 67 41.66 1.08 12.05
N GLN A 68 41.67 -0.16 12.56
CA GLN A 68 40.68 -1.18 12.21
C GLN A 68 39.25 -0.74 12.53
N LYS A 69 39.03 -0.20 13.73
CA LYS A 69 37.71 0.29 14.13
C LYS A 69 37.21 1.41 13.21
N LYS A 70 38.12 2.28 12.75
CA LYS A 70 37.78 3.37 11.83
C LYS A 70 37.35 2.84 10.46
N GLU A 71 37.99 1.79 9.94
CA GLU A 71 37.56 1.14 8.70
C GLU A 71 36.16 0.52 8.83
N GLU A 72 35.86 -0.12 9.96
CA GLU A 72 34.52 -0.66 10.24
C GLU A 72 33.46 0.46 10.29
N ASP A 73 33.76 1.57 10.98
CA ASP A 73 32.88 2.74 11.08
C ASP A 73 32.69 3.42 9.71
N GLN A 74 33.73 3.46 8.87
CA GLN A 74 33.66 3.96 7.49
C GLN A 74 32.78 3.08 6.61
N GLY A 75 32.91 1.75 6.70
CA GLY A 75 32.04 0.82 5.99
C GLY A 75 30.57 0.98 6.37
N LEU A 76 30.29 1.20 7.67
CA LEU A 76 28.94 1.52 8.13
C LEU A 76 28.44 2.86 7.57
N ALA A 77 29.29 3.88 7.54
CA ALA A 77 28.94 5.19 6.98
C ALA A 77 28.65 5.13 5.48
N GLU A 78 29.44 4.38 4.71
CA GLU A 78 29.20 4.13 3.29
C GLU A 78 27.89 3.38 3.04
N TYR A 79 27.61 2.35 3.86
CA TYR A 79 26.35 1.63 3.81
C TYR A 79 25.15 2.55 4.12
N MET A 80 25.24 3.37 5.16
CA MET A 80 24.19 4.35 5.49
C MET A 80 24.00 5.38 4.37
N LYS A 81 25.09 5.85 3.76
CA LYS A 81 25.04 6.75 2.60
C LYS A 81 24.29 6.12 1.43
N GLN A 82 24.56 4.85 1.13
CA GLN A 82 23.88 4.12 0.06
C GLN A 82 22.38 3.96 0.33
N ILE A 83 21.99 3.66 1.58
CA ILE A 83 20.56 3.61 1.96
C ILE A 83 19.90 4.97 1.76
N LEU A 84 20.55 6.05 2.19
CA LEU A 84 20.01 7.39 2.08
C LEU A 84 19.82 7.81 0.61
N GLU A 85 20.74 7.41 -0.26
CA GLU A 85 20.65 7.66 -1.71
C GLU A 85 19.47 6.88 -2.35
N ILE A 86 19.29 5.61 -2.00
CA ILE A 86 18.14 4.81 -2.45
C ILE A 86 16.82 5.43 -1.95
N MET A 87 16.78 5.85 -0.69
CA MET A 87 15.58 6.49 -0.13
C MET A 87 15.30 7.83 -0.81
N GLY A 88 16.31 8.67 -1.03
CA GLY A 88 16.17 9.94 -1.74
C GLY A 88 15.63 9.77 -3.15
N THR A 89 16.17 8.80 -3.91
CA THR A 89 15.66 8.49 -5.26
C THR A 89 14.23 7.95 -5.24
N ALA A 90 13.86 7.13 -4.25
CA ALA A 90 12.49 6.63 -4.09
C ALA A 90 11.49 7.76 -3.76
N VAL A 91 11.85 8.66 -2.84
CA VAL A 91 11.03 9.82 -2.49
C VAL A 91 10.84 10.73 -3.69
N GLN A 92 11.90 10.96 -4.46
CA GLN A 92 11.82 11.78 -5.66
C GLN A 92 10.91 11.17 -6.73
N LYS A 93 11.05 9.86 -7.01
CA LYS A 93 10.14 9.14 -7.92
C LYS A 93 8.69 9.21 -7.47
N PHE A 94 8.43 9.00 -6.19
CA PHE A 94 7.08 9.09 -5.65
C PHE A 94 6.50 10.51 -5.79
N SER A 95 7.31 11.54 -5.54
CA SER A 95 6.89 12.93 -5.74
C SER A 95 6.56 13.23 -7.20
N GLU A 96 7.37 12.74 -8.14
CA GLU A 96 7.12 12.90 -9.58
C GLU A 96 5.85 12.17 -10.03
N GLU A 97 5.62 10.95 -9.53
CA GLU A 97 4.40 10.18 -9.79
C GLU A 97 3.17 10.86 -9.21
N ASN A 98 3.27 11.42 -8.00
CA ASN A 98 2.16 12.16 -7.39
C ASN A 98 1.81 13.42 -8.20
N GLN A 99 2.80 14.17 -8.68
CA GLN A 99 2.55 15.32 -9.56
C GLN A 99 1.87 14.91 -10.88
N LYS A 100 2.30 13.79 -11.48
CA LYS A 100 1.63 13.24 -12.67
C LYS A 100 0.19 12.86 -12.37
N PHE A 101 -0.05 12.22 -11.23
CA PHE A 101 -1.40 11.86 -10.79
C PHE A 101 -2.29 13.11 -10.59
N GLU A 102 -1.78 14.15 -9.93
CA GLU A 102 -2.50 15.41 -9.75
C GLU A 102 -2.83 16.08 -11.09
N SER A 103 -1.88 16.10 -12.03
CA SER A 103 -2.12 16.64 -13.37
C SER A 103 -3.21 15.87 -14.13
N LEU A 104 -3.18 14.53 -14.06
CA LEU A 104 -4.17 13.67 -14.69
C LEU A 104 -5.55 13.82 -14.03
N ALA A 105 -5.59 13.87 -12.70
CA ALA A 105 -6.81 14.12 -11.95
C ALA A 105 -7.40 15.49 -12.31
N GLY A 106 -6.57 16.52 -12.47
CA GLY A 106 -7.00 17.84 -12.94
C GLY A 106 -7.65 17.80 -14.32
N VAL A 107 -7.01 17.13 -15.30
CA VAL A 107 -7.56 16.97 -16.65
C VAL A 107 -8.86 16.17 -16.63
N MET A 108 -8.91 15.04 -15.92
CA MET A 108 -10.10 14.19 -15.81
C MET A 108 -11.26 14.94 -15.14
N ASN A 109 -11.00 15.68 -14.08
CA ASN A 109 -12.03 16.43 -13.38
C ASN A 109 -12.57 17.58 -14.25
N HIS A 110 -11.67 18.30 -14.94
CA HIS A 110 -12.07 19.42 -15.79
C HIS A 110 -12.83 18.99 -17.05
N HIS A 111 -12.36 17.95 -17.75
CA HIS A 111 -12.99 17.53 -19.00
C HIS A 111 -14.11 16.52 -18.79
N LEU A 112 -13.89 15.44 -18.05
CA LEU A 112 -14.87 14.37 -17.99
C LEU A 112 -16.00 14.67 -17.00
N LEU A 113 -15.67 15.14 -15.78
CA LEU A 113 -16.69 15.43 -14.77
C LEU A 113 -17.51 16.67 -15.12
N ASN A 114 -16.87 17.82 -15.37
CA ASN A 114 -17.64 19.04 -15.67
C ASN A 114 -18.45 18.96 -16.98
N GLU A 115 -17.96 18.29 -18.04
CA GLU A 115 -18.77 18.14 -19.26
C GLU A 115 -19.98 17.26 -19.03
N LYS A 116 -19.82 16.15 -18.30
CA LYS A 116 -20.92 15.24 -17.97
C LYS A 116 -21.93 15.93 -17.06
N ASP A 117 -21.48 16.71 -16.09
CA ASP A 117 -22.37 17.48 -15.21
C ASP A 117 -23.16 18.53 -15.99
N LYS A 118 -22.51 19.25 -16.92
CA LYS A 118 -23.21 20.20 -17.81
C LYS A 118 -24.23 19.50 -18.70
N GLU A 119 -23.90 18.33 -19.24
CA GLU A 119 -24.82 17.57 -20.08
C GLU A 119 -26.01 17.05 -19.28
N ILE A 120 -25.77 16.56 -18.06
CA ILE A 120 -26.84 16.15 -17.13
C ILE A 120 -27.76 17.34 -16.83
N GLN A 121 -27.21 18.52 -16.53
CA GLN A 121 -28.02 19.72 -16.28
C GLN A 121 -28.91 20.10 -17.48
N ARG A 122 -28.36 20.08 -18.70
CA ARG A 122 -29.15 20.34 -19.93
C ARG A 122 -30.27 19.32 -20.11
N LEU A 123 -29.98 18.04 -19.86
CA LEU A 123 -30.98 16.99 -19.95
C LEU A 123 -32.08 17.16 -18.90
N GLU A 124 -31.72 17.52 -17.66
CA GLU A 124 -32.69 17.80 -16.60
C GLU A 124 -33.60 18.99 -16.94
N GLU A 125 -33.05 20.07 -17.49
CA GLU A 125 -33.83 21.22 -17.96
C GLU A 125 -34.78 20.83 -19.10
N ASN A 126 -34.31 20.04 -20.07
CA ASN A 126 -35.13 19.53 -21.16
C ASN A 126 -36.29 18.66 -20.64
N LEU A 127 -36.00 17.81 -19.66
CA LEU A 127 -36.97 16.90 -19.04
C LEU A 127 -38.01 17.68 -18.22
N LYS A 128 -37.58 18.72 -17.46
CA LYS A 128 -38.47 19.66 -16.77
C LYS A 128 -39.39 20.38 -17.75
N PHE A 129 -38.86 20.89 -18.86
CA PHE A 129 -39.67 21.55 -19.89
C PHE A 129 -40.70 20.60 -20.50
N LYS A 130 -40.28 19.38 -20.89
CA LYS A 130 -41.20 18.37 -21.44
C LYS A 130 -42.29 17.98 -20.44
N ASN A 131 -41.95 17.80 -19.16
CA ASN A 131 -42.93 17.53 -18.11
C ASN A 131 -43.93 18.66 -17.92
N GLU A 132 -43.49 19.92 -18.04
CA GLU A 132 -44.37 21.09 -17.96
C GLU A 132 -45.31 21.18 -19.16
N VAL A 133 -44.82 20.86 -20.37
CA VAL A 133 -45.66 20.76 -21.57
C VAL A 133 -46.71 19.66 -21.40
N ILE A 134 -46.31 18.48 -20.92
CA ILE A 134 -47.24 17.37 -20.65
C ILE A 134 -48.30 17.79 -19.62
N ARG A 135 -47.91 18.51 -18.56
CA ARG A 135 -48.86 19.03 -17.56
C ARG A 135 -49.88 19.98 -18.19
N LYS A 136 -49.45 20.91 -19.05
CA LYS A 136 -50.34 21.83 -19.76
C LYS A 136 -51.29 21.10 -20.71
N LEU A 137 -50.79 20.14 -21.48
CA LEU A 137 -51.59 19.34 -22.40
C LEU A 137 -52.61 18.46 -21.66
N LYS A 138 -52.23 17.85 -20.54
CA LYS A 138 -53.17 17.10 -19.68
C LYS A 138 -54.28 17.98 -19.14
N LYS A 139 -53.94 19.21 -18.70
CA LYS A 139 -54.92 20.18 -18.23
C LYS A 139 -55.90 20.60 -19.33
N GLN A 140 -55.39 20.86 -20.54
CA GLN A 140 -56.23 21.16 -21.70
C GLN A 140 -57.14 19.98 -22.06
N LEU A 141 -56.63 18.75 -21.99
CA LEU A 141 -57.42 17.55 -22.25
C LEU A 141 -58.52 17.36 -21.21
N GLU A 142 -58.22 17.55 -19.92
CA GLU A 142 -59.23 17.53 -18.84
C GLU A 142 -60.29 18.62 -19.03
N GLU A 143 -59.91 19.84 -19.42
CA GLU A 143 -60.84 20.94 -19.70
C GLU A 143 -61.75 20.63 -20.91
N THR A 144 -61.21 20.03 -21.98
CA THR A 144 -62.02 19.61 -23.15
C THR A 144 -62.90 18.40 -22.86
N VAL A 145 -62.42 17.43 -22.08
CA VAL A 145 -63.21 16.25 -21.69
C VAL A 145 -64.30 16.64 -20.69
N ALA A 146 -64.03 17.57 -19.76
CA ALA A 146 -65.05 18.11 -18.87
C ALA A 146 -66.13 18.93 -19.62
N ALA A 147 -65.75 19.62 -20.71
CA ALA A 147 -66.69 20.29 -21.59
C ALA A 147 -67.54 19.29 -22.41
N ASP A 148 -66.93 18.23 -22.95
CA ASP A 148 -67.64 17.17 -23.70
C ASP A 148 -68.55 16.30 -22.80
N VAL A 149 -68.23 16.15 -21.51
CA VAL A 149 -69.09 15.43 -20.54
C VAL A 149 -70.34 16.24 -20.19
N GLN A 150 -70.30 17.58 -20.23
CA GLN A 150 -71.51 18.40 -20.06
C GLN A 150 -72.44 18.39 -21.28
N GLU A 151 -71.98 18.00 -22.47
CA GLU A 151 -72.84 17.80 -23.65
C GLU A 151 -73.43 16.38 -23.77
N LYS A 152 -72.95 15.41 -22.97
CA LYS A 152 -73.37 14.00 -23.03
C LYS A 152 -73.95 13.42 -21.73
N GLU A 153 -74.43 14.26 -20.81
CA GLU A 153 -75.32 13.82 -19.73
C GLU A 153 -76.79 13.72 -20.21
N SER A 154 -77.02 12.96 -21.27
CA SER A 154 -78.33 12.36 -21.52
C SER A 154 -78.11 10.98 -22.13
N GLU A 155 -78.63 9.97 -21.43
CA GLU A 155 -78.76 8.56 -21.84
C GLU A 155 -77.68 7.58 -21.32
N THR A 156 -77.92 7.16 -20.07
CA THR A 156 -78.07 5.76 -19.59
C THR A 156 -76.90 4.75 -19.56
N GLU A 157 -76.77 4.15 -18.37
CA GLU A 157 -75.91 3.04 -17.89
C GLU A 157 -76.15 1.63 -18.55
N PRO A 158 -75.62 0.49 -18.04
CA PRO A 158 -74.23 -0.01 -17.88
C PRO A 158 -74.07 -1.48 -18.43
N PRO A 159 -73.18 -2.37 -17.92
CA PRO A 159 -72.00 -2.89 -18.61
C PRO A 159 -72.12 -4.36 -19.10
N GLU A 160 -71.33 -4.75 -20.11
CA GLU A 160 -71.20 -6.17 -20.51
C GLU A 160 -69.75 -6.65 -20.64
N ARG A 161 -69.54 -7.85 -20.12
CA ARG A 161 -68.29 -8.60 -19.94
C ARG A 161 -67.95 -9.38 -21.20
N ILE A 162 -66.72 -9.24 -21.74
CA ILE A 162 -66.07 -10.30 -22.54
C ILE A 162 -64.58 -10.37 -22.22
N GLU A 163 -64.14 -11.52 -21.73
CA GLU A 163 -62.75 -11.96 -21.63
C GLU A 163 -62.30 -12.59 -22.95
N ILE A 164 -61.12 -12.20 -23.49
CA ILE A 164 -60.26 -13.12 -24.25
C ILE A 164 -58.80 -12.85 -23.87
N GLN A 165 -58.12 -13.92 -23.44
CA GLN A 165 -56.70 -13.99 -23.12
C GLN A 165 -55.83 -14.14 -24.39
N LYS A 166 -54.67 -13.47 -24.44
CA LYS A 166 -53.33 -14.11 -24.55
C LYS A 166 -52.19 -13.07 -24.58
N SER A 167 -51.27 -13.24 -23.61
CA SER A 167 -49.79 -13.10 -23.65
C SER A 167 -49.16 -11.81 -24.23
N GLN A 168 -48.20 -11.10 -23.62
CA GLN A 168 -47.07 -11.53 -22.79
C GLN A 168 -46.32 -10.30 -22.19
N GLU A 169 -45.61 -10.54 -21.07
CA GLU A 169 -44.42 -9.82 -20.53
C GLU A 169 -44.61 -8.40 -19.92
N SER A 170 -44.79 -8.29 -18.60
CA SER A 170 -43.76 -8.13 -17.52
C SER A 170 -43.05 -6.76 -17.57
N LEU A 171 -43.11 -5.89 -16.56
CA LEU A 171 -42.80 -6.11 -15.14
C LEU A 171 -43.55 -5.10 -14.26
N THR A 172 -44.10 -5.59 -13.15
CA THR A 172 -44.78 -4.82 -12.11
C THR A 172 -43.81 -4.24 -11.08
N GLU A 173 -44.15 -3.03 -10.68
CA GLU A 173 -43.63 -2.30 -9.54
C GLU A 173 -44.04 -2.92 -8.19
N GLN A 174 -43.14 -2.76 -7.22
CA GLN A 174 -43.33 -2.32 -5.83
C GLN A 174 -44.53 -2.82 -4.97
N LYS A 175 -44.18 -3.30 -3.77
CA LYS A 175 -44.65 -2.76 -2.46
C LYS A 175 -43.83 -3.43 -1.34
N VAL A 176 -42.94 -2.75 -0.62
CA VAL A 176 -43.15 -1.85 0.53
C VAL A 176 -44.15 -2.39 1.57
N SER A 177 -43.65 -2.86 2.73
CA SER A 177 -43.72 -2.12 4.01
C SER A 177 -43.55 -3.02 5.26
N LYS A 178 -42.57 -2.62 6.08
CA LYS A 178 -42.54 -2.55 7.56
C LYS A 178 -42.41 -3.81 8.46
N GLN A 179 -41.33 -3.68 9.25
CA GLN A 179 -41.17 -3.86 10.70
C GLN A 179 -40.84 -5.25 11.26
N SER A 180 -39.57 -5.36 11.65
CA SER A 180 -39.05 -5.77 12.96
C SER A 180 -39.81 -6.86 13.73
N GLN A 181 -39.16 -8.01 13.92
CA GLN A 181 -38.73 -8.46 15.26
C GLN A 181 -37.78 -9.65 15.17
N VAL A 182 -36.91 -9.71 16.19
CA VAL A 182 -35.82 -10.64 16.41
C VAL A 182 -36.37 -11.99 16.86
N SER A 183 -35.90 -13.08 16.25
CA SER A 183 -35.61 -14.34 16.96
C SER A 183 -34.89 -15.32 16.05
N GLU A 184 -33.68 -15.67 16.48
CA GLU A 184 -32.93 -16.92 16.33
C GLU A 184 -33.33 -17.99 15.29
N THR A 185 -32.26 -18.57 14.75
CA THR A 185 -32.09 -19.87 14.08
C THR A 185 -32.37 -19.98 12.57
N ALA A 186 -31.43 -20.71 11.95
CA ALA A 186 -31.39 -21.22 10.58
C ALA A 186 -31.10 -20.18 9.47
N ILE A 187 -29.81 -20.01 9.13
CA ILE A 187 -29.43 -19.42 7.84
C ILE A 187 -29.80 -20.41 6.73
N PRO A 188 -30.68 -20.02 5.78
CA PRO A 188 -31.10 -20.88 4.67
C PRO A 188 -29.97 -21.09 3.67
N GLN A 189 -29.87 -22.34 3.26
CA GLN A 189 -28.97 -22.90 2.27
C GLN A 189 -29.27 -22.36 0.86
N ASP A 190 -29.00 -21.09 0.57
CA ASP A 190 -29.16 -20.59 -0.82
C ASP A 190 -28.28 -19.40 -1.25
N ARG A 191 -27.21 -19.10 -0.51
CA ARG A 191 -26.17 -18.12 -0.94
C ARG A 191 -24.82 -18.75 -1.32
N LEU A 192 -24.70 -20.07 -1.25
CA LEU A 192 -23.48 -20.82 -1.59
C LEU A 192 -23.33 -21.10 -3.10
N GLY A 193 -24.42 -20.99 -3.87
CA GLY A 193 -24.41 -21.29 -5.31
C GLY A 193 -23.57 -20.34 -6.18
N ARG A 194 -23.24 -19.14 -5.68
CA ARG A 194 -22.41 -18.17 -6.42
C ARG A 194 -20.91 -18.28 -6.12
N PHE A 195 -20.51 -18.81 -4.97
CA PHE A 195 -19.09 -18.99 -4.63
C PHE A 195 -18.53 -20.32 -5.12
N GLY A 196 -19.34 -21.38 -5.20
CA GLY A 196 -18.90 -22.71 -5.64
C GLY A 196 -18.46 -22.80 -7.11
N LYS A 197 -18.86 -21.85 -7.98
CA LYS A 197 -18.55 -21.90 -9.42
C LYS A 197 -17.15 -21.37 -9.79
N LEU A 198 -16.45 -20.65 -8.91
CA LEU A 198 -15.06 -20.23 -9.16
C LEU A 198 -14.02 -21.24 -8.66
N PHE A 199 -14.46 -22.24 -7.89
CA PHE A 199 -13.62 -23.05 -7.03
C PHE A 199 -13.71 -24.52 -7.45
N GLY A 200 -12.92 -24.90 -8.46
CA GLY A 200 -12.83 -26.29 -8.95
C GLY A 200 -12.50 -27.30 -7.84
N ASN A 201 -12.86 -28.57 -8.08
CA ASN A 201 -12.98 -29.71 -7.14
C ASN A 201 -11.90 -29.94 -6.05
N ARG A 202 -10.77 -29.20 -6.01
CA ARG A 202 -9.77 -29.25 -4.92
C ARG A 202 -10.04 -28.30 -3.75
N ARG A 203 -11.04 -27.42 -3.85
CA ARG A 203 -11.27 -26.34 -2.88
C ARG A 203 -12.37 -26.62 -1.84
N LYS A 204 -12.89 -27.86 -1.80
CA LYS A 204 -13.93 -28.29 -0.83
C LYS A 204 -13.38 -28.34 0.60
N ASP A 205 -12.13 -28.78 0.77
CA ASP A 205 -11.51 -28.94 2.09
C ASP A 205 -11.27 -27.59 2.78
N LEU A 206 -10.90 -26.56 2.01
CA LEU A 206 -10.68 -25.19 2.51
C LEU A 206 -11.97 -24.53 3.00
N LEU A 207 -13.08 -24.75 2.29
CA LEU A 207 -14.39 -24.21 2.65
C LEU A 207 -14.93 -24.90 3.91
N ASP A 208 -14.78 -26.23 4.01
CA ASP A 208 -15.18 -27.00 5.19
C ASP A 208 -14.39 -26.57 6.44
N ILE A 209 -13.08 -26.32 6.30
CA ILE A 209 -12.22 -25.85 7.40
C ILE A 209 -12.58 -24.42 7.81
N SER A 210 -12.86 -23.55 6.83
CA SER A 210 -13.29 -22.16 7.09
C SER A 210 -14.63 -22.09 7.82
N LEU A 211 -15.56 -22.99 7.47
CA LEU A 211 -16.85 -23.13 8.13
C LEU A 211 -16.72 -23.72 9.54
N LYS A 212 -15.84 -24.71 9.73
CA LYS A 212 -15.57 -25.32 11.05
C LYS A 212 -14.90 -24.36 12.04
N GLN A 213 -14.05 -23.44 11.55
CA GLN A 213 -13.29 -22.52 12.39
C GLN A 213 -14.03 -21.21 12.72
N GLY A 214 -15.22 -20.97 12.15
CA GLY A 214 -16.04 -19.81 12.48
C GLY A 214 -15.36 -18.47 12.17
N LEU A 215 -14.73 -18.36 11.00
CA LEU A 215 -13.97 -17.17 10.60
C LEU A 215 -14.86 -15.93 10.49
N THR A 216 -14.34 -14.79 10.97
CA THR A 216 -14.95 -13.47 10.79
C THR A 216 -14.93 -13.04 9.31
N PRO A 217 -15.81 -12.12 8.86
CA PRO A 217 -15.82 -11.66 7.48
C PRO A 217 -14.48 -11.05 7.02
N GLU A 218 -13.75 -10.40 7.92
CA GLU A 218 -12.42 -9.85 7.64
C GLU A 218 -11.37 -10.94 7.44
N GLN A 219 -11.41 -12.00 8.25
CA GLN A 219 -10.54 -13.15 8.08
C GLN A 219 -10.84 -13.90 6.77
N LEU A 220 -12.12 -13.98 6.38
CA LEU A 220 -12.51 -14.60 5.11
C LEU A 220 -12.04 -13.81 3.89
N GLU A 221 -12.01 -12.48 3.99
CA GLU A 221 -11.44 -11.61 2.96
C GLU A 221 -9.91 -11.79 2.87
N GLU A 222 -9.22 -11.99 3.99
CA GLU A 222 -7.79 -12.32 3.97
C GLU A 222 -7.52 -13.72 3.37
N VAL A 223 -8.38 -14.71 3.63
CA VAL A 223 -8.32 -16.03 2.96
C VAL A 223 -8.49 -15.88 1.46
N ARG A 224 -9.43 -15.04 1.01
CA ARG A 224 -9.60 -14.72 -0.41
C ARG A 224 -8.35 -14.09 -1.01
N LYS A 225 -7.75 -13.09 -0.35
CA LYS A 225 -6.50 -12.46 -0.80
C LYS A 225 -5.33 -13.45 -0.85
N CYS A 226 -5.26 -14.40 0.08
CA CYS A 226 -4.26 -15.47 0.04
C CYS A 226 -4.42 -16.35 -1.22
N LEU A 227 -5.66 -16.71 -1.58
CA LEU A 227 -5.96 -17.47 -2.80
C LEU A 227 -5.60 -16.68 -4.06
N GLU A 228 -5.97 -15.40 -4.13
CA GLU A 228 -5.65 -14.52 -5.26
C GLU A 228 -4.14 -14.30 -5.41
N SER A 229 -3.38 -14.32 -4.31
CA SER A 229 -1.92 -14.22 -4.33
C SER A 229 -1.18 -15.49 -4.76
N GLY A 230 -1.89 -16.59 -5.02
CA GLY A 230 -1.30 -17.84 -5.51
C GLY A 230 -0.64 -18.71 -4.45
N LEU A 231 -1.01 -18.54 -3.17
CA LEU A 231 -0.63 -19.47 -2.09
C LEU A 231 -1.27 -20.85 -2.29
N THR A 232 -0.61 -21.91 -1.84
CA THR A 232 -1.18 -23.27 -1.94
C THR A 232 -2.27 -23.47 -0.90
N ASP A 233 -3.25 -24.32 -1.21
CA ASP A 233 -4.37 -24.61 -0.31
C ASP A 233 -3.88 -25.07 1.09
N LEU A 234 -2.75 -25.79 1.16
CA LEU A 234 -2.12 -26.24 2.42
C LEU A 234 -1.53 -25.07 3.24
N ASP A 235 -0.94 -24.07 2.58
CA ASP A 235 -0.40 -22.90 3.25
C ASP A 235 -1.54 -22.07 3.86
N ILE A 236 -2.65 -21.94 3.14
CA ILE A 236 -3.83 -21.19 3.57
C ILE A 236 -4.52 -21.91 4.74
N ILE A 237 -4.65 -23.23 4.68
CA ILE A 237 -5.17 -24.04 5.79
C ILE A 237 -4.31 -23.85 7.04
N ARG A 238 -2.98 -23.88 6.92
CA ARG A 238 -2.08 -23.65 8.06
C ARG A 238 -2.26 -22.26 8.68
N ILE A 239 -2.46 -21.22 7.85
CA ILE A 239 -2.74 -19.87 8.34
C ILE A 239 -4.07 -19.88 9.12
N ILE A 240 -5.12 -20.48 8.58
CA ILE A 240 -6.46 -20.55 9.21
C ILE A 240 -6.42 -21.33 10.54
N GLU A 241 -5.74 -22.47 10.59
CA GLU A 241 -5.64 -23.33 11.79
C GLU A 241 -4.98 -22.63 12.98
N THR A 242 -4.10 -21.65 12.73
CA THR A 242 -3.41 -20.90 13.80
C THR A 242 -4.28 -19.84 14.50
N LYS A 243 -5.57 -19.73 14.17
CA LYS A 243 -6.52 -18.69 14.64
C LYS A 243 -5.93 -17.26 14.73
N PRO A 244 -5.26 -16.77 13.67
CA PRO A 244 -4.66 -15.44 13.68
C PRO A 244 -5.72 -14.32 13.59
N SER A 245 -5.39 -13.15 14.16
CA SER A 245 -6.07 -11.87 13.83
C SER A 245 -5.90 -11.56 12.33
N PRO A 246 -6.83 -10.83 11.69
CA PRO A 246 -6.74 -10.46 10.27
C PRO A 246 -5.39 -9.81 9.89
N GLU A 247 -4.83 -8.96 10.75
CA GLU A 247 -3.50 -8.37 10.52
C GLU A 247 -2.37 -9.41 10.51
N LYS A 248 -2.49 -10.44 11.36
CA LYS A 248 -1.52 -11.53 11.39
C LYS A 248 -1.62 -12.39 10.13
N MET A 249 -2.84 -12.60 9.59
CA MET A 249 -3.04 -13.29 8.31
C MET A 249 -2.37 -12.54 7.16
N GLN A 250 -2.51 -11.21 7.14
CA GLN A 250 -1.84 -10.37 6.14
C GLN A 250 -0.31 -10.51 6.22
N LYS A 251 0.27 -10.36 7.42
CA LYS A 251 1.73 -10.50 7.60
C LYS A 251 2.23 -11.89 7.24
N MET A 252 1.48 -12.95 7.59
CA MET A 252 1.83 -14.32 7.23
C MET A 252 1.76 -14.54 5.71
N ARG A 253 0.77 -13.97 5.02
CA ARG A 253 0.72 -13.98 3.54
C ARG A 253 1.96 -13.31 2.95
N GLU A 254 2.30 -12.11 3.39
CA GLU A 254 3.47 -11.37 2.88
C GLU A 254 4.77 -12.15 3.09
N ILE A 255 4.98 -12.72 4.28
CA ILE A 255 6.14 -13.55 4.58
C ILE A 255 6.22 -14.77 3.66
N LEU A 256 5.11 -15.48 3.46
CA LEU A 256 5.08 -16.67 2.61
C LEU A 256 5.33 -16.33 1.13
N LEU A 257 4.80 -15.20 0.65
CA LEU A 257 5.09 -14.70 -0.69
C LEU A 257 6.59 -14.34 -0.85
N LEU A 258 7.20 -13.71 0.15
CA LEU A 258 8.64 -13.40 0.16
C LEU A 258 9.52 -14.65 0.19
N ILE A 259 9.11 -15.70 0.92
CA ILE A 259 9.82 -16.99 0.91
C ILE A 259 9.74 -17.62 -0.49
N ARG A 260 8.59 -17.52 -1.16
CA ARG A 260 8.39 -18.04 -2.51
C ARG A 260 9.23 -17.30 -3.54
N THR A 261 9.31 -15.96 -3.49
CA THR A 261 10.15 -15.18 -4.40
C THR A 261 11.63 -15.48 -4.21
N ARG A 262 12.09 -15.69 -2.98
CA ARG A 262 13.49 -16.10 -2.69
C ARG A 262 13.82 -17.51 -3.15
N LYS A 263 12.87 -18.46 -3.08
CA LYS A 263 13.07 -19.83 -3.58
C LYS A 263 12.98 -19.94 -5.11
N GLY A 264 12.25 -19.03 -5.78
CA GLY A 264 12.17 -18.98 -7.25
C GLY A 264 13.42 -18.43 -7.95
N GLY A 265 14.35 -17.82 -7.21
CA GLY A 265 15.61 -17.25 -7.74
C GLY A 265 16.82 -18.19 -7.72
N LYS A 266 16.64 -19.49 -7.44
CA LYS A 266 17.68 -20.51 -7.55
C LYS A 266 17.20 -21.63 -8.45
N HIS A 267 17.29 -21.41 -9.76
CA HIS A 267 17.56 -22.38 -10.82
C HIS A 267 17.56 -21.60 -12.14
N GLY A 268 18.69 -20.96 -12.41
CA GLY A 268 19.13 -20.49 -13.73
C GLY A 268 20.58 -20.92 -13.88
#